data_AF-A0A5C3FQ00-F1
#
_entry.id   AF-A0A5C3FQ00-F1
#
_cell.length_a   1.000
_cell.length_b   1.000
_cell.length_c   1.000
_cell.angle_alpha   90.00
_cell.angle_beta   90.00
_cell.angle_gamma   90.00
#
_symmetry.space_group_name_H-M   'P 1'
#
loop_
_entity.id
_entity.type
_entity.pdbx_description
1 polymer ?
#
loop_
_entity_poly.entity_id
_entity_poly.type
_entity_poly.pdbx_seq_one_letter_code
_entity_poly.pdbx_strand_id
1 'polypeptide(L)'
;MALSIFVPIGYVATLVVSMLVFSRIYRRRSALNLAKSYQPWFPEGHEARDIYQTLVAADPPAPEEVLKAALLNRAMTDVRRIMRMRDDKQALGTLLQKGSIGDETMARFTLAEKELEAEILDVVSEANTFREGWGQLIFPSASEMVAHLKHKEIYYEIQRQRAAEVKKLEDEGKPVPKANVELPPLITPPGTKIEIPGGPGGPGGPMPAPPQGGPGPNGPGISLPMTGSGQDARVTLPNGMQLHPAQLQALMQGPLPPNMPPQQAAMLMEARAQLLALQEQAQAQAQAQAQQQQQQPADANKENDQTPAAAPTEAKAETPAAPSTKTATVEDGDDA
;
A
#
# COMPACT_ATOMS: atom_id res chain seq x y z
N MET A 1 -42.57 6.56 -62.54
CA MET A 1 -41.75 5.37 -62.20
C MET A 1 -41.35 5.50 -60.73
N ALA A 2 -42.12 4.94 -59.80
CA ALA A 2 -41.76 5.00 -58.37
C ALA A 2 -40.65 3.97 -58.11
N LEU A 3 -39.47 4.43 -57.71
CA LEU A 3 -38.40 3.55 -57.25
C LEU A 3 -38.82 2.92 -55.92
N SER A 4 -38.89 1.59 -55.92
CA SER A 4 -39.27 0.78 -54.77
C SER A 4 -38.40 1.11 -53.56
N ILE A 5 -39.01 1.32 -52.39
CA ILE A 5 -38.33 1.60 -51.11
C ILE A 5 -37.37 0.48 -50.69
N PHE A 6 -37.52 -0.72 -51.25
CA PHE A 6 -36.62 -1.84 -51.03
C PHE A 6 -35.24 -1.63 -51.67
N VAL A 7 -35.12 -0.80 -52.72
CA VAL A 7 -33.84 -0.51 -53.39
C VAL A 7 -32.86 0.24 -52.46
N PRO A 8 -33.22 1.38 -51.84
CA PRO A 8 -32.32 2.05 -50.90
C PRO A 8 -32.03 1.21 -49.65
N ILE A 9 -33.01 0.44 -49.16
CA ILE A 9 -32.81 -0.46 -48.00
C ILE A 9 -31.81 -1.58 -48.35
N GLY A 10 -31.95 -2.19 -49.53
CA GLY A 10 -31.02 -3.22 -50.01
C GLY A 10 -29.59 -2.70 -50.19
N TYR A 11 -29.44 -1.46 -50.68
CA TYR A 11 -28.14 -0.80 -50.78
C TYR A 11 -27.46 -0.63 -49.41
N VAL A 12 -28.18 -0.09 -48.43
CA VAL A 12 -27.65 0.07 -47.06
C VAL A 12 -27.33 -1.28 -46.43
N ALA A 13 -28.22 -2.28 -46.57
CA ALA A 13 -27.98 -3.63 -46.04
C ALA A 13 -26.70 -4.24 -46.63
N THR A 14 -26.48 -4.10 -47.93
CA THR A 14 -25.28 -4.62 -48.61
C THR A 14 -24.01 -3.89 -48.12
N LEU A 15 -24.07 -2.58 -47.91
CA LEU A 15 -22.97 -1.82 -47.31
C LEU A 15 -22.67 -2.26 -45.88
N VAL A 16 -23.70 -2.45 -45.05
CA VAL A 16 -23.51 -2.91 -43.66
C VAL A 16 -22.91 -4.32 -43.63
N VAL A 17 -23.42 -5.25 -44.44
CA VAL A 17 -22.88 -6.62 -44.50
C VAL A 17 -21.43 -6.61 -44.97
N SER A 18 -21.10 -5.89 -46.06
CA SER A 18 -19.73 -5.81 -46.56
C SER A 18 -18.78 -5.14 -45.55
N MET A 19 -19.22 -4.08 -44.85
CA MET A 19 -18.46 -3.43 -43.79
C MET A 19 -18.22 -4.38 -42.60
N LEU A 20 -19.23 -5.14 -42.17
CA LEU A 20 -19.10 -6.10 -41.07
C LEU A 20 -18.14 -7.25 -41.42
N VAL A 21 -18.25 -7.79 -42.63
CA VAL A 21 -17.34 -8.84 -43.12
C VAL A 21 -15.91 -8.31 -43.19
N PHE A 22 -15.70 -7.13 -43.77
CA PHE A 22 -14.40 -6.50 -43.83
C PHE A 22 -13.83 -6.22 -42.43
N SER A 23 -14.61 -5.62 -41.53
CA SER A 23 -14.21 -5.33 -40.16
C SER A 23 -13.80 -6.60 -39.40
N ARG A 24 -14.55 -7.70 -39.56
CA ARG A 24 -14.22 -8.98 -38.94
C ARG A 24 -12.92 -9.56 -39.49
N ILE A 25 -12.73 -9.56 -40.81
CA ILE A 25 -11.50 -10.09 -41.44
C ILE A 25 -10.29 -9.22 -41.07
N TYR A 26 -10.43 -7.90 -41.12
CA TYR A 26 -9.37 -6.96 -40.78
C TYR A 26 -8.97 -7.11 -39.31
N ARG A 27 -9.91 -7.07 -38.36
CA ARG A 27 -9.60 -7.25 -36.93
C ARG A 27 -8.95 -8.60 -36.65
N ARG A 28 -9.40 -9.68 -37.32
CA ARG A 28 -8.79 -11.00 -37.18
C ARG A 28 -7.36 -11.03 -37.72
N ARG A 29 -7.09 -10.43 -38.89
CA ARG A 29 -5.73 -10.34 -39.45
C ARG A 29 -4.82 -9.46 -38.60
N SER A 30 -5.31 -8.32 -38.13
CA SER A 30 -4.55 -7.41 -37.25
C SER A 30 -4.18 -8.10 -35.94
N ALA A 31 -5.11 -8.83 -35.31
CA ALA A 31 -4.82 -9.62 -34.11
C ALA A 31 -3.77 -10.72 -34.36
N LEU A 32 -3.85 -11.42 -35.50
CA LEU A 32 -2.86 -12.45 -35.87
C LEU A 32 -1.48 -11.85 -36.15
N ASN A 33 -1.40 -10.67 -36.76
CA ASN A 33 -0.13 -10.00 -37.03
C ASN A 33 0.53 -9.50 -35.73
N LEU A 34 -0.28 -9.03 -34.78
CA LEU A 34 0.19 -8.67 -33.44
C LEU A 34 0.72 -9.91 -32.69
N ALA A 35 -0.01 -11.03 -32.75
CA ALA A 35 0.42 -12.29 -32.14
C ALA A 35 1.72 -12.85 -32.75
N LYS A 36 1.92 -12.71 -34.07
CA LYS A 36 3.18 -13.12 -34.73
C LYS A 36 4.37 -12.24 -34.36
N SER A 37 4.11 -10.97 -34.08
CA SER A 37 5.12 -10.00 -33.65
C SER A 37 5.31 -9.98 -32.14
N TYR A 38 4.63 -10.87 -31.41
CA TYR A 38 4.70 -10.93 -29.96
C TYR A 38 6.09 -11.39 -29.53
N GLN A 39 6.73 -10.54 -28.75
CA GLN A 39 7.93 -10.85 -27.99
C GLN A 39 7.60 -10.50 -26.54
N PRO A 40 7.84 -11.41 -25.58
CA PRO A 40 7.64 -11.11 -24.16
C PRO A 40 8.44 -9.87 -23.76
N TRP A 41 7.83 -8.96 -23.01
CA TRP A 41 8.50 -7.74 -22.55
C TRP A 41 9.67 -8.06 -21.60
N PHE A 42 9.51 -9.11 -20.78
CA PHE A 42 10.55 -9.65 -19.92
C PHE A 42 11.14 -10.92 -20.55
N PRO A 43 12.36 -10.86 -21.11
CA PRO A 43 12.96 -12.01 -21.81
C PRO A 43 13.37 -13.14 -20.87
N GLU A 44 13.54 -12.85 -19.57
CA GLU A 44 13.95 -13.80 -18.53
C GLU A 44 12.85 -14.84 -18.20
N GLY A 45 11.65 -14.75 -18.77
CA GLY A 45 10.53 -15.62 -18.41
C GLY A 45 10.06 -15.38 -16.98
N HIS A 46 9.13 -16.18 -16.45
CA HIS A 46 8.64 -16.06 -15.07
C HIS A 46 9.04 -17.26 -14.19
N GLU A 47 10.35 -17.42 -13.97
CA GLU A 47 10.91 -18.56 -13.23
C GLU A 47 10.21 -18.84 -11.88
N ALA A 48 9.96 -17.80 -11.06
CA ALA A 48 9.32 -17.98 -9.76
C ALA A 48 7.90 -18.57 -9.84
N ARG A 49 7.18 -18.31 -10.94
CA ARG A 49 5.84 -18.85 -11.21
C ARG A 49 5.97 -20.29 -11.66
N ASP A 50 6.91 -20.58 -12.55
CA ASP A 50 7.15 -21.93 -13.06
C ASP A 50 7.60 -22.87 -11.93
N ILE A 51 8.45 -22.39 -11.01
CA ILE A 51 8.82 -23.12 -9.77
C ILE A 51 7.58 -23.40 -8.93
N TYR A 52 6.76 -22.38 -8.66
CA TYR A 52 5.54 -22.56 -7.88
C TYR A 52 4.58 -23.56 -8.53
N GLN A 53 4.31 -23.45 -9.83
CA GLN A 53 3.44 -24.39 -10.54
C GLN A 53 4.00 -25.81 -10.55
N THR A 54 5.33 -25.96 -10.65
CA THR A 54 6.00 -27.25 -10.53
C THR A 54 5.82 -27.84 -9.13
N LEU A 55 5.92 -27.02 -8.08
CA LEU A 55 5.70 -27.45 -6.69
C LEU A 55 4.24 -27.83 -6.43
N VAL A 56 3.29 -27.12 -7.04
CA VAL A 56 1.85 -27.46 -6.94
C VAL A 56 1.54 -28.76 -7.68
N ALA A 57 2.21 -29.01 -8.81
CA ALA A 57 2.02 -30.22 -9.61
C ALA A 57 2.87 -31.43 -9.13
N ALA A 58 3.73 -31.24 -8.13
CA ALA A 58 4.62 -32.28 -7.64
C ALA A 58 3.86 -33.40 -6.90
N ASP A 59 4.32 -34.64 -7.08
CA ASP A 59 3.86 -35.82 -6.36
C ASP A 59 5.09 -36.53 -5.74
N PRO A 60 5.24 -36.61 -4.40
CA PRO A 60 4.27 -36.26 -3.35
C PRO A 60 4.01 -34.75 -3.19
N PRO A 61 2.86 -34.36 -2.61
CA PRO A 61 2.49 -32.95 -2.47
C PRO A 61 3.50 -32.20 -1.59
N ALA A 62 3.94 -31.03 -2.06
CA ALA A 62 4.83 -30.16 -1.31
C ALA A 62 4.17 -29.66 -0.02
N PRO A 63 4.93 -29.47 1.07
CA PRO A 63 4.42 -28.87 2.31
C PRO A 63 3.82 -27.49 2.05
N GLU A 64 2.75 -27.17 2.79
CA GLU A 64 2.02 -25.90 2.63
C GLU A 64 2.91 -24.69 2.93
N GLU A 65 3.85 -24.80 3.86
CA GLU A 65 4.82 -23.75 4.21
C GLU A 65 5.73 -23.43 3.02
N VAL A 66 6.15 -24.45 2.27
CA VAL A 66 7.00 -24.29 1.08
C VAL A 66 6.20 -23.64 -0.04
N LEU A 67 4.93 -24.01 -0.23
CA LEU A 67 4.04 -23.38 -1.21
C LEU A 67 3.77 -21.91 -0.90
N LYS A 68 3.53 -21.56 0.37
CA LYS A 68 3.38 -20.16 0.81
C LYS A 68 4.65 -19.35 0.56
N ALA A 69 5.82 -19.93 0.86
CA ALA A 69 7.11 -19.28 0.61
C ALA A 69 7.39 -19.12 -0.90
N ALA A 70 7.02 -20.10 -1.72
CA ALA A 70 7.12 -20.02 -3.18
C ALA A 70 6.19 -18.96 -3.76
N LEU A 71 4.93 -18.88 -3.30
CA LEU A 71 3.98 -17.84 -3.70
C LEU A 71 4.48 -16.43 -3.31
N LEU A 72 5.11 -16.28 -2.15
CA LEU A 72 5.72 -15.03 -1.74
C LEU A 72 6.92 -14.65 -2.64
N ASN A 73 7.73 -15.62 -3.07
CA ASN A 73 8.79 -15.39 -4.06
C ASN A 73 8.26 -15.00 -5.44
N ARG A 74 7.13 -15.57 -5.86
CA ARG A 74 6.39 -15.16 -7.05
C ARG A 74 5.96 -13.70 -6.93
N ALA A 75 5.27 -13.33 -5.85
CA ALA A 75 4.86 -11.95 -5.56
C ALA A 75 6.05 -10.96 -5.51
N MET A 76 7.19 -11.33 -4.92
CA MET A 76 8.40 -10.49 -4.91
C MET A 76 8.97 -10.26 -6.32
N THR A 77 8.82 -11.23 -7.22
CA THR A 77 9.23 -11.09 -8.63
C THR A 77 8.28 -10.14 -9.37
N ASP A 78 6.98 -10.24 -9.12
CA ASP A 78 5.98 -9.32 -9.66
C ASP A 78 6.22 -7.89 -9.18
N VAL A 79 6.51 -7.67 -7.89
CA VAL A 79 6.84 -6.33 -7.38
C VAL A 79 8.05 -5.73 -8.10
N ARG A 80 9.11 -6.50 -8.32
CA ARG A 80 10.29 -6.04 -9.08
C ARG A 80 9.91 -5.65 -10.52
N ARG A 81 9.02 -6.41 -11.16
CA ARG A 81 8.49 -6.08 -12.49
C ARG A 81 7.64 -4.83 -12.47
N ILE A 82 6.76 -4.65 -11.49
CA ILE A 82 5.92 -3.45 -11.33
C ILE A 82 6.81 -2.20 -11.24
N MET A 83 7.85 -2.24 -10.41
CA MET A 83 8.79 -1.13 -10.26
C MET A 83 9.46 -0.80 -11.60
N ARG A 84 9.97 -1.81 -12.30
CA ARG A 84 10.60 -1.63 -13.61
C ARG A 84 9.62 -1.11 -14.67
N MET A 85 8.42 -1.67 -14.76
CA MET A 85 7.36 -1.21 -15.68
C MET A 85 7.01 0.25 -15.45
N ARG A 86 6.88 0.66 -14.18
CA ARG A 86 6.54 2.06 -13.84
C ARG A 86 7.62 3.03 -14.32
N ASP A 87 8.88 2.67 -14.11
CA ASP A 87 10.01 3.50 -14.53
C ASP A 87 10.13 3.52 -16.07
N ASP A 88 9.94 2.38 -16.73
CA ASP A 88 9.90 2.24 -18.19
C ASP A 88 8.75 3.05 -18.81
N LYS A 89 7.56 3.08 -18.19
CA LYS A 89 6.39 3.84 -18.67
C LYS A 89 6.69 5.32 -18.83
N GLN A 90 7.40 5.91 -17.86
CA GLN A 90 7.79 7.32 -17.91
C GLN A 90 8.83 7.58 -19.01
N ALA A 91 9.81 6.70 -19.13
CA ALA A 91 10.84 6.80 -20.16
C ALA A 91 10.26 6.65 -21.58
N LEU A 92 9.42 5.64 -21.81
CA LEU A 92 8.77 5.37 -23.09
C LEU A 92 7.84 6.51 -23.51
N GLY A 93 7.09 7.11 -22.58
CA GLY A 93 6.25 8.26 -22.89
C GLY A 93 7.04 9.44 -23.47
N THR A 94 8.24 9.69 -22.93
CA THR A 94 9.14 10.74 -23.44
C THR A 94 9.73 10.38 -24.81
N LEU A 95 10.11 9.12 -25.00
CA LEU A 95 10.69 8.65 -26.27
C LEU A 95 9.65 8.61 -27.41
N LEU A 96 8.38 8.32 -27.10
CA LEU A 96 7.30 8.32 -28.07
C LEU A 96 7.04 9.73 -28.60
N GLN A 97 7.00 10.73 -27.72
CA GLN A 97 6.84 12.13 -28.11
C GLN A 97 7.99 12.63 -28.99
N LYS A 98 9.21 12.09 -28.81
CA LYS A 98 10.37 12.37 -29.65
C LYS A 98 10.39 11.62 -30.97
N GLY A 99 9.46 10.68 -31.20
CA GLY A 99 9.41 9.84 -32.39
C GLY A 99 10.56 8.83 -32.50
N SER A 100 11.32 8.59 -31.42
CA SER A 100 12.45 7.66 -31.43
C SER A 100 12.03 6.19 -31.22
N ILE A 101 10.77 5.96 -30.84
CA ILE A 101 10.17 4.62 -30.74
C ILE A 101 8.87 4.59 -31.57
N GLY A 102 8.53 3.41 -32.12
CA GLY A 102 7.28 3.22 -32.84
C GLY A 102 6.09 2.90 -31.93
N ASP A 103 4.88 3.15 -32.43
CA ASP A 103 3.61 2.85 -31.72
C ASP A 103 3.46 1.37 -31.35
N GLU A 104 4.06 0.48 -32.15
CA GLU A 104 4.09 -0.97 -31.90
C GLU A 104 4.76 -1.30 -30.55
N THR A 105 5.84 -0.61 -30.17
CA THR A 105 6.50 -0.81 -28.88
C THR A 105 5.58 -0.40 -27.72
N MET A 106 4.83 0.69 -27.90
CA MET A 106 3.88 1.16 -26.90
C MET A 106 2.69 0.20 -26.75
N ALA A 107 2.20 -0.36 -27.86
CA ALA A 107 1.17 -1.39 -27.84
C ALA A 107 1.65 -2.66 -27.11
N ARG A 108 2.90 -3.09 -27.32
CA ARG A 108 3.51 -4.22 -26.61
C ARG A 108 3.68 -3.95 -25.12
N PHE A 109 4.13 -2.75 -24.75
CA PHE A 109 4.24 -2.36 -23.35
C PHE A 109 2.88 -2.40 -22.64
N THR A 110 1.83 -1.92 -23.30
CA THR A 110 0.45 -1.95 -22.77
C THR A 110 -0.06 -3.38 -22.60
N LEU A 111 0.27 -4.28 -23.54
CA LEU A 111 -0.07 -5.70 -23.42
C LEU A 111 0.65 -6.34 -22.22
N ALA A 112 1.94 -6.06 -22.04
CA ALA A 112 2.71 -6.55 -20.90
C ALA A 112 2.21 -5.99 -19.56
N GLU A 113 1.74 -4.75 -19.52
CA GLU A 113 1.08 -4.17 -18.34
C GLU A 113 -0.18 -4.96 -17.98
N LYS A 114 -1.00 -5.33 -18.98
CA LYS A 114 -2.20 -6.15 -18.77
C LYS A 114 -1.88 -7.59 -18.36
N GLU A 115 -0.82 -8.16 -18.91
CA GLU A 115 -0.33 -9.49 -18.51
C GLU A 115 0.12 -9.49 -17.04
N LEU A 116 0.87 -8.47 -16.62
CA LEU A 116 1.29 -8.31 -15.23
C LEU A 116 0.11 -8.03 -14.28
N GLU A 117 -0.87 -7.22 -14.69
CA GLU A 117 -2.11 -7.02 -13.93
C GLU A 117 -2.87 -8.34 -13.71
N ALA A 118 -2.97 -9.18 -14.75
CA ALA A 118 -3.61 -10.48 -14.65
C ALA A 118 -2.85 -11.42 -13.70
N GLU A 119 -1.51 -11.44 -13.78
CA GLU A 119 -0.66 -12.22 -12.88
C GLU A 119 -0.83 -11.77 -11.41
N ILE A 120 -0.90 -10.47 -11.14
CA ILE A 120 -1.15 -9.93 -9.80
C ILE A 120 -2.50 -10.43 -9.26
N LEU A 121 -3.55 -10.39 -10.08
CA LEU A 121 -4.88 -10.87 -9.67
C LEU A 121 -4.87 -12.38 -9.39
N ASP A 122 -4.14 -13.15 -10.19
CA ASP A 122 -3.96 -14.59 -9.99
C ASP A 122 -3.30 -14.86 -8.64
N VAL A 123 -2.16 -14.20 -8.35
CA VAL A 123 -1.44 -14.31 -7.06
C VAL A 123 -2.31 -13.89 -5.87
N VAL A 124 -3.10 -12.82 -5.99
CA VAL A 124 -4.05 -12.40 -4.94
C VAL A 124 -5.11 -13.47 -4.71
N SER A 125 -5.65 -14.04 -5.78
CA SER A 125 -6.67 -15.09 -5.70
C SER A 125 -6.12 -16.36 -5.05
N GLU A 126 -4.92 -16.79 -5.43
CA GLU A 126 -4.22 -17.94 -4.84
C GLU A 126 -3.86 -17.69 -3.37
N ALA A 127 -3.39 -16.49 -3.01
CA ALA A 127 -3.13 -16.16 -1.62
C ALA A 127 -4.39 -16.30 -0.75
N ASN A 128 -5.55 -15.92 -1.30
CA ASN A 128 -6.82 -16.07 -0.60
C ASN A 128 -7.27 -17.54 -0.47
N THR A 129 -6.81 -18.47 -1.31
CA THR A 129 -7.11 -19.90 -1.14
C THR A 129 -6.34 -20.51 0.03
N PHE A 130 -5.12 -20.03 0.31
CA PHE A 130 -4.36 -20.45 1.50
C PHE A 130 -4.90 -19.84 2.78
N ARG A 131 -5.26 -18.54 2.75
CA ARG A 131 -5.85 -17.84 3.90
C ARG A 131 -6.66 -16.65 3.45
N GLU A 132 -7.92 -16.59 3.89
CA GLU A 132 -8.79 -15.45 3.63
C GLU A 132 -8.15 -14.13 4.06
N GLY A 133 -8.16 -13.15 3.16
CA GLY A 133 -7.59 -11.81 3.40
C GLY A 133 -6.07 -11.73 3.20
N TRP A 134 -5.35 -12.83 2.98
CA TRP A 134 -3.91 -12.79 2.75
C TRP A 134 -3.55 -12.10 1.43
N GLY A 135 -4.42 -12.17 0.41
CA GLY A 135 -4.21 -11.48 -0.86
C GLY A 135 -4.07 -9.96 -0.74
N GLN A 136 -4.63 -9.32 0.30
CA GLN A 136 -4.44 -7.89 0.53
C GLN A 136 -3.08 -7.55 1.16
N LEU A 137 -2.46 -8.52 1.85
CA LEU A 137 -1.22 -8.34 2.60
C LEU A 137 0.03 -8.81 1.83
N ILE A 138 -0.13 -9.77 0.90
CA ILE A 138 1.01 -10.42 0.24
C ILE A 138 1.89 -9.45 -0.54
N PHE A 139 1.30 -8.51 -1.29
CA PHE A 139 2.07 -7.53 -2.08
C PHE A 139 2.74 -6.44 -1.23
N PRO A 140 2.09 -5.83 -0.23
CA PRO A 140 2.78 -4.98 0.74
C PRO A 140 3.96 -5.69 1.43
N SER A 141 3.77 -6.92 1.91
CA SER A 141 4.85 -7.69 2.52
C SER A 141 5.97 -8.02 1.54
N ALA A 142 5.64 -8.42 0.31
CA ALA A 142 6.62 -8.66 -0.75
C ALA A 142 7.41 -7.39 -1.11
N SER A 143 6.78 -6.22 -1.10
CA SER A 143 7.44 -4.93 -1.34
C SER A 143 8.50 -4.63 -0.29
N GLU A 144 8.17 -4.82 1.00
CA GLU A 144 9.14 -4.64 2.08
C GLU A 144 10.30 -5.64 1.99
N MET A 145 10.01 -6.90 1.61
CA MET A 145 11.06 -7.90 1.42
C MET A 145 11.98 -7.56 0.24
N VAL A 146 11.44 -7.10 -0.88
CA VAL A 146 12.24 -6.66 -2.04
C VAL A 146 13.12 -5.46 -1.66
N ALA A 147 12.57 -4.50 -0.91
CA ALA A 147 13.34 -3.36 -0.41
C ALA A 147 14.48 -3.80 0.53
N HIS A 148 14.19 -4.70 1.46
CA HIS A 148 15.18 -5.27 2.36
C HIS A 148 16.30 -6.02 1.61
N LEU A 149 15.95 -6.86 0.63
CA LEU A 149 16.93 -7.57 -0.19
C LEU A 149 17.82 -6.61 -0.97
N LYS A 150 17.25 -5.54 -1.55
CA LYS A 150 18.01 -4.50 -2.25
C LYS A 150 19.01 -3.80 -1.31
N HIS A 151 18.59 -3.45 -0.09
CA HIS A 151 19.49 -2.85 0.90
C HIS A 151 20.60 -3.82 1.32
N LYS A 152 20.26 -5.10 1.50
CA LYS A 152 21.22 -6.15 1.85
C LYS A 152 22.27 -6.34 0.75
N GLU A 153 21.85 -6.35 -0.51
CA GLU A 153 22.73 -6.46 -1.67
C GLU A 153 23.71 -5.28 -1.74
N ILE A 154 23.20 -4.04 -1.61
CA ILE A 154 24.05 -2.84 -1.58
C ILE A 154 25.06 -2.90 -0.45
N TYR A 155 24.63 -3.33 0.74
CA TYR A 155 25.51 -3.46 1.88
C TYR A 155 26.66 -4.45 1.63
N TYR A 156 26.38 -5.63 1.09
CA TYR A 156 27.44 -6.61 0.79
C TYR A 156 28.34 -6.15 -0.35
N GLU A 157 27.78 -5.48 -1.36
CA GLU A 157 28.56 -4.97 -2.47
C GLU A 157 29.53 -3.87 -2.01
N ILE A 158 29.18 -3.03 -1.03
CA ILE A 158 30.10 -2.06 -0.43
C ILE A 158 31.34 -2.74 0.15
N GLN A 159 31.17 -3.87 0.86
CA GLN A 159 32.29 -4.62 1.41
C GLN A 159 33.16 -5.22 0.29
N ARG A 160 32.52 -5.77 -0.75
CA ARG A 160 33.23 -6.33 -1.91
C ARG A 160 34.02 -5.28 -2.68
N GLN A 161 33.41 -4.12 -2.95
CA GLN A 161 34.03 -2.98 -3.63
C GLN A 161 35.19 -2.42 -2.81
N ARG A 162 35.03 -2.33 -1.49
CA ARG A 162 36.11 -1.92 -0.59
C ARG A 162 37.31 -2.87 -0.71
N ALA A 163 37.10 -4.18 -0.62
CA ALA A 163 38.19 -5.15 -0.76
C ALA A 163 38.90 -5.07 -2.12
N ALA A 164 38.12 -4.87 -3.20
CA ALA A 164 38.67 -4.70 -4.54
C ALA A 164 39.51 -3.42 -4.68
N GLU A 165 39.03 -2.29 -4.14
CA GLU A 165 39.75 -1.02 -4.19
C GLU A 165 40.99 -1.04 -3.29
N VAL A 166 40.94 -1.67 -2.12
CA VAL A 166 42.12 -1.87 -1.25
C VAL A 166 43.19 -2.64 -2.00
N LYS A 167 42.84 -3.78 -2.62
CA LYS A 167 43.78 -4.57 -3.41
C LYS A 167 44.41 -3.75 -4.55
N LYS A 168 43.59 -2.97 -5.26
CA LYS A 168 44.06 -2.09 -6.34
C LYS A 168 45.04 -1.03 -5.81
N LEU A 169 44.77 -0.44 -4.65
CA LEU A 169 45.65 0.54 -4.02
C LEU A 169 46.96 -0.08 -3.52
N GLU A 170 46.91 -1.31 -3.02
CA GLU A 170 48.09 -2.11 -2.63
C GLU A 170 48.96 -2.42 -3.86
N ASP A 171 48.35 -2.87 -4.97
CA ASP A 171 49.04 -3.12 -6.24
C ASP A 171 49.67 -1.83 -6.82
N GLU A 172 49.03 -0.68 -6.63
CA GLU A 172 49.53 0.65 -7.02
C GLU A 172 50.52 1.26 -6.01
N GLY A 173 50.79 0.60 -4.87
CA GLY A 173 51.70 1.08 -3.83
C GLY A 173 51.22 2.34 -3.08
N LYS A 174 49.92 2.66 -3.14
CA LYS A 174 49.32 3.83 -2.49
C LYS A 174 48.82 3.48 -1.08
N PRO A 175 48.81 4.45 -0.14
CA PRO A 175 48.34 4.19 1.21
C PRO A 175 46.84 3.87 1.22
N VAL A 176 46.46 2.77 1.87
CA VAL A 176 45.08 2.33 2.02
C VAL A 176 44.33 3.28 2.98
N PRO A 177 43.23 3.93 2.54
CA PRO A 177 42.43 4.77 3.42
C PRO A 177 41.76 3.94 4.52
N LYS A 178 41.98 4.31 5.79
CA LYS A 178 41.28 3.71 6.93
C LYS A 178 39.81 4.09 6.88
N ALA A 179 38.92 3.12 7.08
CA ALA A 179 37.49 3.36 7.17
C ALA A 179 37.18 4.22 8.40
N ASN A 180 36.59 5.40 8.20
CA ASN A 180 36.12 6.24 9.32
C ASN A 180 34.77 5.76 9.90
N VAL A 181 34.09 4.86 9.18
CA VAL A 181 32.82 4.25 9.58
C VAL A 181 32.97 2.74 9.41
N GLU A 182 33.00 2.02 10.53
CA GLU A 182 32.88 0.57 10.53
C GLU A 182 31.43 0.21 10.26
N LEU A 183 31.19 -0.57 9.22
CA LEU A 183 29.85 -1.02 8.87
C LEU A 183 29.42 -2.04 9.93
N PRO A 184 28.29 -1.83 10.64
CA PRO A 184 27.85 -2.74 11.69
C PRO A 184 27.54 -4.12 11.09
N PRO A 185 27.95 -5.23 11.70
CA PRO A 185 27.69 -6.57 11.16
C PRO A 185 26.17 -6.83 11.04
N LEU A 186 25.71 -7.27 9.86
CA LEU A 186 24.27 -7.54 9.62
C LEU A 186 23.73 -8.73 10.39
N ILE A 187 24.62 -9.65 10.79
CA ILE A 187 24.26 -10.75 11.66
C ILE A 187 24.58 -10.23 13.05
N THR A 188 23.56 -9.82 13.79
CA THR A 188 23.64 -9.86 15.24
C THR A 188 23.83 -11.33 15.61
N PRO A 189 24.97 -11.74 16.22
CA PRO A 189 25.04 -13.05 16.85
C PRO A 189 23.79 -13.27 17.73
N PRO A 190 23.25 -14.50 17.81
CA PRO A 190 22.22 -14.81 18.80
C PRO A 190 22.71 -14.34 20.18
N GLY A 191 21.98 -13.41 20.80
CA GLY A 191 22.37 -12.73 22.04
C GLY A 191 22.78 -11.25 21.92
N THR A 192 22.75 -10.63 20.73
CA THR A 192 23.07 -9.20 20.61
C THR A 192 21.92 -8.34 21.11
N LYS A 193 22.10 -7.73 22.27
CA LYS A 193 21.14 -6.79 22.86
C LYS A 193 21.28 -5.44 22.15
N ILE A 194 20.30 -5.09 21.33
CA ILE A 194 20.24 -3.77 20.68
C ILE A 194 19.80 -2.76 21.75
N GLU A 195 20.77 -2.10 22.39
CA GLU A 195 20.49 -0.99 23.29
C GLU A 195 20.19 0.25 22.44
N ILE A 196 18.92 0.61 22.35
CA ILE A 196 18.50 1.91 21.81
C ILE A 196 19.02 2.96 22.80
N PRO A 197 19.92 3.88 22.41
CA PRO A 197 20.43 4.89 23.33
C PRO A 197 19.26 5.79 23.77
N GLY A 198 18.78 5.55 25.00
CA GLY A 198 17.87 6.44 25.68
C GLY A 198 18.55 7.80 25.86
N GLY A 199 17.87 8.86 25.42
CA GLY A 199 18.29 10.23 25.68
C GLY A 199 18.50 10.47 27.18
N PRO A 200 19.46 11.33 27.55
CA PRO A 200 19.92 11.44 28.93
C PRO A 200 18.88 12.14 29.82
N GLY A 201 18.49 11.49 30.91
CA GLY A 201 17.96 12.21 32.09
C GLY A 201 16.96 11.51 33.00
N GLY A 202 17.44 10.61 33.86
CA GLY A 202 17.11 10.60 35.30
C GLY A 202 15.76 10.06 35.81
N PRO A 203 15.68 9.70 37.10
CA PRO A 203 14.82 8.61 37.60
C PRO A 203 13.49 9.06 38.23
N GLY A 204 12.48 8.20 38.10
CA GLY A 204 11.39 8.04 39.08
C GLY A 204 10.43 9.23 39.26
N GLY A 205 9.44 9.34 38.38
CA GLY A 205 8.22 10.12 38.62
C GLY A 205 6.99 9.34 38.18
N PRO A 206 5.84 9.43 38.89
CA PRO A 206 4.67 8.62 38.57
C PRO A 206 4.12 9.01 37.18
N MET A 207 3.75 8.00 36.41
CA MET A 207 3.11 8.17 35.09
C MET A 207 1.81 8.98 35.23
N PRO A 208 1.52 9.94 34.33
CA PRO A 208 0.19 10.53 34.27
C PRO A 208 -0.80 9.46 33.77
N ALA A 209 -1.91 9.33 34.49
CA ALA A 209 -3.02 8.45 34.15
C ALA A 209 -3.62 8.81 32.77
N PRO A 210 -4.27 7.85 32.07
CA PRO A 210 -4.97 8.13 30.82
C PRO A 210 -6.12 9.13 31.08
N PRO A 211 -6.33 10.15 30.22
CA PRO A 211 -7.40 11.11 30.44
C PRO A 211 -8.75 10.41 30.28
N GLN A 212 -9.44 10.30 31.40
CA GLN A 212 -10.82 9.87 31.52
C GLN A 212 -11.70 10.90 30.81
N GLY A 213 -12.38 10.46 29.74
CA GLY A 213 -13.35 11.27 29.02
C GLY A 213 -14.54 11.64 29.91
N GLY A 214 -14.83 12.93 29.98
CA GLY A 214 -16.04 13.51 30.54
C GLY A 214 -16.56 14.63 29.62
N PRO A 215 -17.89 14.87 29.56
CA PRO A 215 -18.55 15.35 28.35
C PRO A 215 -18.72 16.88 28.26
N GLY A 216 -18.60 17.41 27.05
CA GLY A 216 -19.15 18.71 26.64
C GLY A 216 -18.34 19.40 25.52
N PRO A 217 -18.91 20.38 24.78
CA PRO A 217 -20.24 20.44 24.18
C PRO A 217 -20.17 20.38 22.64
N ASN A 218 -21.21 19.77 22.05
CA ASN A 218 -21.57 19.67 20.63
C ASN A 218 -20.82 20.53 19.58
N GLY A 219 -20.07 19.86 18.70
CA GLY A 219 -19.64 20.31 17.37
C GLY A 219 -18.79 19.21 16.70
N PRO A 220 -18.87 18.97 15.36
CA PRO A 220 -18.10 17.91 14.72
C PRO A 220 -16.62 18.31 14.64
N GLY A 221 -15.82 17.90 15.63
CA GLY A 221 -14.39 18.13 15.67
C GLY A 221 -13.62 17.09 14.86
N ILE A 222 -12.92 17.53 13.81
CA ILE A 222 -11.95 16.70 13.09
C ILE A 222 -10.65 16.70 13.91
N SER A 223 -10.28 15.55 14.48
CA SER A 223 -8.97 15.39 15.15
C SER A 223 -7.88 15.15 14.11
N LEU A 224 -7.11 16.19 13.77
CA LEU A 224 -5.94 16.08 12.90
C LEU A 224 -4.69 15.71 13.72
N PRO A 225 -3.87 14.74 13.27
CA PRO A 225 -2.65 14.35 13.97
C PRO A 225 -1.60 15.46 13.88
N MET A 226 -1.07 15.86 15.03
CA MET A 226 0.07 16.78 15.15
C MET A 226 1.37 15.99 15.20
N THR A 227 2.37 16.42 14.45
CA THR A 227 3.72 15.85 14.49
C THR A 227 4.69 16.88 15.07
N GLY A 228 5.51 16.47 16.04
CA GLY A 228 6.45 17.33 16.77
C GLY A 228 5.88 18.01 18.02
N SER A 229 6.77 18.45 18.91
CA SER A 229 6.44 19.17 20.14
C SER A 229 7.19 20.51 20.20
N GLY A 230 6.50 21.62 20.45
CA GLY A 230 7.09 22.95 20.55
C GLY A 230 6.84 23.83 19.31
N GLN A 231 7.75 24.80 19.06
CA GLN A 231 7.59 25.83 18.02
C GLN A 231 7.58 25.28 16.57
N ASP A 232 8.02 24.03 16.37
CA ASP A 232 8.08 23.36 15.07
C ASP A 232 6.96 22.32 14.85
N ALA A 233 5.91 22.33 15.67
CA ALA A 233 4.77 21.42 15.48
C ALA A 233 4.15 21.61 14.10
N ARG A 234 3.78 20.52 13.40
CA ARG A 234 3.14 20.56 12.09
C ARG A 234 1.83 19.76 12.09
N VAL A 235 0.80 20.36 11.51
CA VAL A 235 -0.54 19.77 11.34
C VAL A 235 -0.58 19.06 10.00
N THR A 236 -0.90 17.77 9.97
CA THR A 236 -1.01 17.01 8.71
C THR A 236 -2.46 16.97 8.24
N LEU A 237 -2.74 17.48 7.05
CA LEU A 237 -4.07 17.42 6.42
C LEU A 237 -4.32 16.04 5.79
N PRO A 238 -5.58 15.64 5.54
CA PRO A 238 -5.93 14.34 4.94
C PRO A 238 -5.26 14.04 3.59
N ASN A 239 -4.80 15.07 2.87
CA ASN A 239 -4.06 14.94 1.60
C ASN A 239 -2.53 14.85 1.79
N GLY A 240 -2.04 14.67 3.01
CA GLY A 240 -0.60 14.52 3.32
C GLY A 240 0.19 15.83 3.40
N MET A 241 -0.44 17.00 3.22
CA MET A 241 0.23 18.29 3.35
C MET A 241 0.45 18.67 4.83
N GLN A 242 1.66 19.09 5.18
CA GLN A 242 2.04 19.51 6.52
C GLN A 242 2.05 21.05 6.61
N LEU A 243 1.21 21.62 7.48
CA LEU A 243 1.11 23.07 7.70
C LEU A 243 1.58 23.45 9.11
N HIS A 244 2.16 24.63 9.24
CA HIS A 244 2.47 25.18 10.56
C HIS A 244 1.16 25.54 11.31
N PRO A 245 1.09 25.40 12.63
CA PRO A 245 -0.10 25.72 13.44
C PRO A 245 -0.53 27.18 13.28
N ALA A 246 0.41 28.11 13.07
CA ALA A 246 0.10 29.51 12.78
C ALA A 246 -0.65 29.70 11.44
N GLN A 247 -0.38 28.85 10.44
CA GLN A 247 -1.08 28.84 9.16
C GLN A 247 -2.47 28.19 9.27
N LEU A 248 -2.61 27.16 10.11
CA LEU A 248 -3.91 26.56 10.44
C LEU A 248 -4.82 27.57 11.18
N GLN A 249 -4.26 28.35 12.11
CA GLN A 249 -4.99 29.37 12.84
C GLN A 249 -5.43 30.52 11.91
N ALA A 250 -4.59 30.90 10.95
CA ALA A 250 -4.93 31.86 9.89
C ALA A 250 -6.02 31.33 8.95
N LEU A 251 -6.02 30.01 8.66
CA LEU A 251 -7.08 29.32 7.90
C LEU A 251 -8.43 29.35 8.62
N MET A 252 -8.44 29.34 9.95
CA MET A 252 -9.67 29.25 10.74
C MET A 252 -10.31 30.60 11.08
N GLN A 253 -9.57 31.71 11.22
CA GLN A 253 -10.14 32.90 11.88
C GLN A 253 -9.85 34.30 11.29
N GLY A 254 -9.23 34.47 10.12
CA GLY A 254 -8.96 35.86 9.67
C GLY A 254 -8.85 36.14 8.17
N PRO A 255 -9.02 37.41 7.75
CA PRO A 255 -8.70 37.86 6.40
C PRO A 255 -7.20 37.69 6.14
N LEU A 256 -6.87 37.21 4.93
CA LEU A 256 -5.51 36.88 4.49
C LEU A 256 -4.56 38.09 4.64
N PRO A 257 -3.35 37.93 5.20
CA PRO A 257 -2.37 39.01 5.25
C PRO A 257 -1.93 39.40 3.82
N PRO A 258 -1.79 40.71 3.51
CA PRO A 258 -1.69 41.22 2.15
C PRO A 258 -0.39 40.93 1.39
N ASN A 259 0.58 40.21 1.99
CA ASN A 259 1.93 40.07 1.44
C ASN A 259 2.40 38.62 1.24
N MET A 260 1.50 37.68 0.94
CA MET A 260 1.87 36.30 0.61
C MET A 260 2.22 36.11 -0.88
N PRO A 261 3.17 35.23 -1.22
CA PRO A 261 3.43 34.86 -2.60
C PRO A 261 2.19 34.26 -3.25
N PRO A 262 1.90 34.57 -4.55
CA PRO A 262 0.62 34.24 -5.19
C PRO A 262 0.31 32.74 -5.24
N GLN A 263 1.34 31.88 -5.28
CA GLN A 263 1.17 30.42 -5.24
C GLN A 263 0.65 29.93 -3.88
N GLN A 264 1.10 30.52 -2.76
CA GLN A 264 0.61 30.16 -1.43
C GLN A 264 -0.82 30.66 -1.22
N ALA A 265 -1.16 31.86 -1.71
CA ALA A 265 -2.51 32.38 -1.61
C ALA A 265 -3.53 31.50 -2.37
N ALA A 266 -3.16 31.03 -3.57
CA ALA A 266 -3.99 30.09 -4.35
C ALA A 266 -4.17 28.75 -3.63
N MET A 267 -3.09 28.17 -3.10
CA MET A 267 -3.12 26.89 -2.37
C MET A 267 -3.99 26.97 -1.10
N LEU A 268 -3.93 28.10 -0.38
CA LEU A 268 -4.69 28.30 0.85
C LEU A 268 -6.19 28.51 0.56
N MET A 269 -6.50 29.16 -0.56
CA MET A 269 -7.87 29.30 -1.06
C MET A 269 -8.45 27.94 -1.49
N GLU A 270 -7.66 27.12 -2.19
CA GLU A 270 -8.05 25.78 -2.61
C GLU A 270 -8.27 24.86 -1.40
N ALA A 271 -7.38 24.90 -0.40
CA ALA A 271 -7.53 24.16 0.85
C ALA A 271 -8.81 24.54 1.61
N ARG A 272 -9.14 25.84 1.64
CA ARG A 272 -10.40 26.31 2.23
C ARG A 272 -11.63 25.82 1.47
N ALA A 273 -11.58 25.80 0.14
CA ALA A 273 -12.68 25.30 -0.69
C ALA A 273 -12.93 23.80 -0.46
N GLN A 274 -11.87 22.99 -0.35
CA GLN A 274 -11.98 21.57 -0.06
C GLN A 274 -12.57 21.29 1.34
N LEU A 275 -12.21 22.09 2.34
CA LEU A 275 -12.75 21.97 3.70
C LEU A 275 -14.25 22.26 3.77
N LEU A 276 -14.70 23.30 3.06
CA LEU A 276 -16.14 23.62 2.96
C LEU A 276 -16.91 22.52 2.24
N ALA A 277 -16.37 21.99 1.14
CA ALA A 277 -16.98 20.88 0.41
C ALA A 277 -17.12 19.61 1.28
N LEU A 278 -16.11 19.32 2.12
CA LEU A 278 -16.16 18.19 3.05
C LEU A 278 -17.21 18.40 4.15
N GLN A 279 -17.34 19.63 4.67
CA GLN A 279 -18.35 19.98 5.66
C GLN A 279 -19.77 19.83 5.07
N GLU A 280 -19.96 20.24 3.82
CA GLU A 280 -21.25 20.12 3.13
C GLU A 280 -21.64 18.65 2.91
N GLN A 281 -20.69 17.79 2.53
CA GLN A 281 -20.93 16.35 2.41
C GLN A 281 -21.28 15.71 3.76
N ALA A 282 -20.62 16.09 4.84
CA ALA A 282 -20.92 15.58 6.17
C ALA A 282 -22.33 15.99 6.65
N GLN A 283 -22.76 17.23 6.35
CA GLN A 283 -24.12 17.68 6.66
C GLN A 283 -25.18 16.97 5.82
N ALA A 284 -24.91 16.71 4.54
CA ALA A 284 -25.82 15.97 3.66
C ALA A 284 -26.04 14.52 4.15
N GLN A 285 -24.97 13.85 4.61
CA GLN A 285 -25.08 12.50 5.18
C GLN A 285 -25.89 12.48 6.49
N ALA A 286 -25.71 13.48 7.35
CA ALA A 286 -26.47 13.58 8.60
C ALA A 286 -27.98 13.80 8.34
N GLN A 287 -28.34 14.61 7.33
CA GLN A 287 -29.74 14.80 6.95
C GLN A 287 -30.37 13.53 6.34
N ALA A 288 -29.61 12.77 5.56
CA ALA A 288 -30.08 11.49 5.01
C ALA A 288 -30.36 10.46 6.12
N GLN A 289 -29.51 10.40 7.16
CA GLN A 289 -29.73 9.51 8.31
C GLN A 289 -30.94 9.94 9.15
N ALA A 290 -31.17 11.25 9.33
CA ALA A 290 -32.33 11.76 10.05
C ALA A 290 -33.66 11.44 9.34
N GLN A 291 -33.69 11.43 8.01
CA GLN A 291 -34.89 11.06 7.24
C GLN A 291 -35.20 9.56 7.31
N GLN A 292 -34.19 8.69 7.44
CA GLN A 292 -34.41 7.24 7.60
C GLN A 292 -34.97 6.87 8.98
N GLN A 293 -34.69 7.64 10.03
CA GLN A 293 -35.25 7.39 11.37
C GLN A 293 -36.72 7.81 11.54
N GLN A 294 -37.27 8.63 10.64
CA GLN A 294 -38.68 9.06 10.71
C GLN A 294 -39.67 8.13 9.97
N GLN A 295 -39.23 7.03 9.36
CA GLN A 295 -40.10 6.13 8.59
C GLN A 295 -40.31 4.71 9.17
N GLN A 296 -39.92 4.45 10.43
CA GLN A 296 -40.30 3.19 11.10
C GLN A 296 -41.58 3.35 11.94
N PRO A 297 -42.68 2.64 11.63
CA PRO A 297 -43.87 2.63 12.46
C PRO A 297 -43.66 1.74 13.69
N ALA A 298 -44.14 2.23 14.84
CA ALA A 298 -44.15 1.53 16.11
C ALA A 298 -45.22 0.44 16.13
N ASP A 299 -44.86 -0.79 16.52
CA ASP A 299 -45.84 -1.73 17.06
C ASP A 299 -45.23 -2.79 18.00
N ALA A 300 -46.01 -3.06 19.05
CA ALA A 300 -46.01 -4.22 19.96
C ALA A 300 -44.83 -4.45 20.93
N ASN A 301 -44.98 -3.89 22.14
CA ASN A 301 -44.39 -4.40 23.38
C ASN A 301 -45.54 -4.97 24.24
N LYS A 302 -45.61 -6.30 24.39
CA LYS A 302 -46.44 -6.99 25.40
C LYS A 302 -45.78 -8.32 25.81
N GLU A 303 -45.99 -8.66 27.08
CA GLU A 303 -45.63 -9.89 27.80
C GLU A 303 -44.17 -10.02 28.27
N ASN A 304 -43.90 -9.69 29.55
CA ASN A 304 -44.04 -10.69 30.61
C ASN A 304 -43.82 -10.03 31.99
N ASP A 305 -44.78 -10.20 32.91
CA ASP A 305 -44.63 -9.90 34.33
C ASP A 305 -45.05 -11.14 35.13
N GLN A 306 -44.14 -11.68 35.94
CA GLN A 306 -44.43 -12.46 37.14
C GLN A 306 -43.15 -12.66 37.97
N THR A 307 -43.12 -12.01 39.13
CA THR A 307 -42.17 -12.11 40.26
C THR A 307 -42.65 -13.20 41.26
N PRO A 308 -42.07 -13.39 42.47
CA PRO A 308 -40.66 -13.45 42.95
C PRO A 308 -40.40 -14.64 43.93
N ALA A 309 -39.14 -14.96 44.30
CA ALA A 309 -38.83 -15.50 45.64
C ALA A 309 -37.32 -15.55 45.99
N ALA A 310 -37.01 -14.96 47.16
CA ALA A 310 -36.02 -15.37 48.18
C ALA A 310 -34.49 -15.30 47.91
N ALA A 311 -33.86 -14.34 48.62
CA ALA A 311 -32.46 -14.31 49.08
C ALA A 311 -32.25 -15.32 50.26
N PRO A 312 -31.05 -15.54 50.89
CA PRO A 312 -29.97 -14.56 51.09
C PRO A 312 -28.48 -15.06 51.18
N THR A 313 -27.58 -14.06 51.30
CA THR A 313 -26.29 -14.03 52.06
C THR A 313 -25.11 -14.92 51.66
N GLU A 314 -24.00 -14.29 51.24
CA GLU A 314 -22.83 -14.09 52.11
C GLU A 314 -21.84 -13.06 51.51
N ALA A 315 -21.29 -12.23 52.38
CA ALA A 315 -20.29 -11.22 52.09
C ALA A 315 -18.96 -11.65 52.70
N LYS A 316 -17.83 -11.46 51.98
CA LYS A 316 -16.54 -11.22 52.63
C LYS A 316 -15.59 -10.44 51.72
N ALA A 317 -15.08 -9.35 52.29
CA ALA A 317 -14.08 -8.45 51.73
C ALA A 317 -12.65 -8.97 51.98
N GLU A 318 -11.71 -8.66 51.08
CA GLU A 318 -10.34 -8.24 51.41
C GLU A 318 -9.57 -7.78 50.15
N THR A 319 -8.70 -6.77 50.32
CA THR A 319 -7.98 -6.00 49.28
C THR A 319 -6.49 -6.48 49.19
N PRO A 320 -5.56 -5.82 48.46
CA PRO A 320 -4.92 -6.27 47.21
C PRO A 320 -3.43 -6.71 47.36
N ALA A 321 -2.89 -7.48 46.40
CA ALA A 321 -1.45 -7.75 46.32
C ALA A 321 -0.90 -7.81 44.87
N ALA A 322 0.09 -6.93 44.62
CA ALA A 322 1.22 -6.90 43.67
C ALA A 322 1.11 -7.52 42.24
N PRO A 323 1.49 -6.77 41.18
CA PRO A 323 1.68 -7.31 39.83
C PRO A 323 3.07 -7.94 39.65
N SER A 324 3.10 -9.20 39.23
CA SER A 324 4.31 -9.92 38.84
C SER A 324 4.84 -9.46 37.48
N THR A 325 6.13 -9.13 37.44
CA THR A 325 6.95 -8.94 36.25
C THR A 325 7.08 -10.25 35.45
N LYS A 326 6.82 -10.22 34.14
CA LYS A 326 7.15 -11.31 33.21
C LYS A 326 8.44 -10.98 32.47
N THR A 327 9.54 -11.54 32.96
CA THR A 327 10.80 -11.74 32.23
C THR A 327 10.65 -12.98 31.34
N ALA A 328 11.06 -12.88 30.07
CA ALA A 328 11.18 -14.05 29.19
C ALA A 328 12.64 -14.21 28.78
N THR A 329 13.31 -15.14 29.44
CA THR A 329 14.65 -15.66 29.09
C THR A 329 14.41 -16.91 28.26
N VAL A 330 15.03 -17.03 27.09
CA VAL A 330 15.10 -18.30 26.34
C VAL A 330 16.46 -18.91 26.67
N GLU A 331 16.45 -19.87 27.59
CA GLU A 331 17.54 -20.84 27.76
C GLU A 331 17.26 -22.00 26.81
N ASP A 332 18.24 -22.36 25.99
CA ASP A 332 18.20 -23.60 25.20
C ASP A 332 19.12 -24.62 25.86
N GLY A 333 18.63 -25.85 25.98
CA GLY A 333 19.35 -26.97 26.57
C GLY A 333 20.24 -27.63 25.52
N ASP A 334 21.54 -27.65 25.78
CA ASP A 334 22.48 -28.57 25.15
C ASP A 334 22.17 -30.00 25.58
N ASP A 335 21.94 -30.90 24.62
CA ASP A 335 22.37 -32.30 24.73
C ASP A 335 22.47 -32.96 23.34
N ALA A 336 23.72 -33.32 23.01
CA ALA A 336 24.23 -34.32 22.05
C ALA A 336 23.97 -34.18 20.54
#